data_AF-A0A0C1TUS9-F1
#
_entry.id   AF-A0A0C1TUS9-F1
#
_cell.length_a   1.000
_cell.length_b   1.000
_cell.length_c   1.000
_cell.angle_alpha   90.00
_cell.angle_beta   90.00
_cell.angle_gamma   90.00
#
_symmetry.space_group_name_H-M   'P 1'
#
loop_
_entity.id
_entity.type
_entity.pdbx_description
1 polymer ?
#
loop_
_entity_poly.entity_id
_entity_poly.type
_entity_poly.pdbx_seq_one_letter_code
_entity_poly.pdbx_strand_id
1 'polypeptide(L)'
;MKKHIATALTLTLFTVMPALAVEHGAVHKTMDEQCIKECEMLVRNCARETDSLQQKIARLRAEIGKGTAVYGADELNRLDKKLKEANLILKNLMENR
;
A
#
# COMPACT_ATOMS: atom_id res chain seq x y z
N MET A 1 -56.60 21.49 -44.18
CA MET A 1 -56.11 22.28 -43.02
C MET A 1 -55.99 21.37 -41.80
N LYS A 2 -54.78 20.92 -41.46
CA LYS A 2 -54.43 20.39 -40.14
C LYS A 2 -52.95 20.63 -39.95
N LYS A 3 -52.66 21.48 -38.96
CA LYS A 3 -51.41 22.21 -38.79
C LYS A 3 -50.33 21.32 -38.21
N HIS A 4 -49.11 21.67 -38.58
CA HIS A 4 -47.86 20.95 -38.37
C HIS A 4 -47.56 20.66 -36.90
N ILE A 5 -46.95 19.49 -36.72
CA ILE A 5 -46.19 19.04 -35.56
C ILE A 5 -45.14 20.10 -35.23
N ALA A 6 -45.16 20.63 -34.02
CA ALA A 6 -44.08 21.46 -33.47
C ALA A 6 -43.62 20.80 -32.17
N THR A 7 -42.65 19.93 -32.31
CA THR A 7 -41.88 19.25 -31.26
C THR A 7 -41.23 20.25 -30.32
N ALA A 8 -41.47 20.06 -29.03
CA ALA A 8 -40.92 20.87 -27.95
C ALA A 8 -39.39 20.71 -27.86
N LEU A 9 -38.72 21.86 -27.88
CA LEU A 9 -37.33 22.08 -27.52
C LEU A 9 -37.08 21.60 -26.08
N THR A 10 -36.22 20.60 -25.89
CA THR A 10 -35.57 20.35 -24.60
C THR A 10 -34.06 20.13 -24.79
N LEU A 11 -33.34 21.23 -24.56
CA LEU A 11 -31.91 21.28 -24.37
C LEU A 11 -31.60 20.60 -23.02
N THR A 12 -30.88 19.48 -23.00
CA THR A 12 -30.25 18.99 -21.76
C THR A 12 -28.81 18.55 -22.03
N LEU A 13 -27.97 18.93 -21.09
CA LEU A 13 -26.53 19.13 -21.21
C LEU A 13 -25.74 17.83 -21.08
N PHE A 14 -24.63 17.81 -21.80
CA PHE A 14 -23.31 17.27 -21.43
C PHE A 14 -23.19 16.25 -20.28
N THR A 15 -22.63 15.09 -20.66
CA THR A 15 -21.62 14.32 -19.93
C THR A 15 -21.91 14.02 -18.46
N VAL A 16 -22.58 12.90 -18.21
CA VAL A 16 -22.40 12.18 -16.95
C VAL A 16 -21.06 11.46 -17.00
N MET A 17 -20.01 12.12 -16.50
CA MET A 17 -18.81 11.40 -16.03
C MET A 17 -19.24 10.52 -14.84
N PRO A 18 -18.76 9.27 -14.75
CA PRO A 18 -18.91 8.50 -13.53
C PRO A 18 -18.11 9.19 -12.43
N ALA A 19 -18.81 9.93 -11.57
CA ALA A 19 -18.25 10.39 -10.32
C ALA A 19 -17.95 9.13 -9.48
N LEU A 20 -16.67 8.79 -9.36
CA LEU A 20 -16.18 7.90 -8.31
C LEU A 20 -16.35 8.61 -6.96
N ALA A 21 -17.59 8.68 -6.49
CA ALA A 21 -17.90 8.93 -5.10
C ALA A 21 -17.64 7.61 -4.35
N VAL A 22 -16.37 7.37 -4.01
CA VAL A 22 -16.00 6.40 -2.97
C VAL A 22 -16.42 7.03 -1.63
N GLU A 23 -17.71 6.86 -1.33
CA GLU A 23 -18.26 6.98 0.01
C GLU A 23 -17.60 5.88 0.86
N HIS A 24 -16.78 6.28 1.82
CA HIS A 24 -16.16 5.41 2.85
C HIS A 24 -17.20 4.86 3.86
N GLY A 25 -18.32 4.28 3.38
CA GLY A 25 -19.48 4.03 4.25
C GLY A 25 -20.21 2.69 4.10
N ALA A 26 -19.91 1.84 3.11
CA ALA A 26 -20.72 0.64 2.89
C ALA A 26 -20.00 -0.61 2.33
N VAL A 27 -18.67 -0.75 2.51
CA VAL A 27 -17.91 -1.93 2.03
C VAL A 27 -17.88 -3.06 3.08
N HIS A 28 -19.01 -3.38 3.73
CA HIS A 28 -18.99 -4.47 4.72
C HIS A 28 -20.27 -5.28 4.84
N LYS A 29 -21.08 -5.39 3.78
CA LYS A 29 -22.29 -6.22 3.84
C LYS A 29 -22.45 -7.35 2.83
N THR A 30 -21.53 -7.49 1.87
CA THR A 30 -21.32 -8.74 1.12
C THR A 30 -19.91 -8.71 0.54
N MET A 31 -18.90 -9.10 1.31
CA MET A 31 -17.61 -9.46 0.70
C MET A 31 -17.84 -10.75 -0.07
N ASP A 32 -17.72 -10.69 -1.39
CA ASP A 32 -17.62 -11.90 -2.20
C ASP A 32 -16.44 -12.75 -1.72
N GLU A 33 -16.54 -14.07 -1.83
CA GLU A 33 -15.50 -14.98 -1.33
C GLU A 33 -14.13 -14.71 -1.98
N GLN A 34 -14.12 -14.17 -3.20
CA GLN A 34 -12.91 -13.69 -3.86
C GLN A 34 -12.26 -12.51 -3.11
N CYS A 35 -13.06 -11.54 -2.65
CA CYS A 35 -12.56 -10.38 -1.90
C CYS A 35 -11.94 -10.80 -0.56
N ILE A 36 -12.54 -11.77 0.15
CA ILE A 36 -11.97 -12.32 1.39
C ILE A 36 -10.62 -12.97 1.12
N LYS A 37 -10.52 -13.81 0.08
CA LYS A 37 -9.27 -14.50 -0.29
C LYS A 37 -8.16 -13.52 -0.69
N GLU A 38 -8.49 -12.47 -1.42
CA GLU A 38 -7.55 -11.43 -1.81
C GLU A 38 -7.04 -10.65 -0.59
N CYS A 39 -7.95 -10.24 0.31
CA CYS A 39 -7.57 -9.61 1.57
C CYS A 39 -6.67 -10.51 2.43
N GLU A 40 -7.02 -11.79 2.59
CA GLU A 40 -6.24 -12.74 3.37
C GLU A 40 -4.83 -12.95 2.78
N MET A 41 -4.74 -13.09 1.45
CA MET A 41 -3.46 -13.21 0.77
C MET A 41 -2.58 -11.97 1.03
N LEU A 42 -3.16 -10.77 0.95
CA LEU A 42 -2.44 -9.52 1.16
C LEU A 42 -1.91 -9.40 2.60
N VAL A 43 -2.73 -9.76 3.59
CA VAL A 43 -2.31 -9.79 5.01
C VAL A 43 -1.19 -10.82 5.23
N ARG A 44 -1.32 -12.02 4.69
CA ARG A 44 -0.28 -13.07 4.78
C ARG A 44 1.02 -12.64 4.12
N ASN A 45 0.95 -11.97 2.96
CA ASN A 45 2.12 -11.43 2.27
C ASN A 45 2.81 -10.36 3.12
N CYS A 46 2.03 -9.42 3.67
CA CYS A 46 2.55 -8.36 4.55
C CYS A 46 3.24 -8.93 5.80
N ALA A 47 2.65 -9.96 6.43
CA ALA A 47 3.25 -10.65 7.57
C ALA A 47 4.61 -11.28 7.19
N ARG A 48 4.67 -12.00 6.07
CA ARG A 48 5.91 -12.62 5.57
C ARG A 48 7.00 -11.59 5.26
N GLU A 49 6.64 -10.45 4.66
CA GLU A 49 7.58 -9.37 4.38
C GLU A 49 8.08 -8.69 5.66
N THR A 50 7.22 -8.55 6.66
CA THR A 50 7.61 -8.01 7.97
C THR A 50 8.62 -8.93 8.67
N ASP A 51 8.39 -10.25 8.65
CA ASP A 51 9.33 -11.23 9.21
C ASP A 51 10.67 -11.20 8.46
N SER A 52 10.64 -11.11 7.12
CA SER A 52 11.84 -11.02 6.29
C SER A 52 12.67 -9.77 6.62
N LEU A 53 12.00 -8.64 6.90
CA LEU A 53 12.60 -7.37 7.30
C LEU A 53 13.24 -7.47 8.70
N GLN A 54 12.56 -8.07 9.67
CA GLN A 54 13.11 -8.30 11.01
C GLN A 54 14.36 -9.19 10.96
N GLN A 55 14.35 -10.25 10.15
CA GLN A 55 15.53 -11.09 9.93
C GLN A 55 16.68 -10.31 9.28
N LYS A 56 16.39 -9.42 8.32
CA LYS A 56 17.40 -8.55 7.70
C LYS A 56 18.05 -7.62 8.73
N ILE A 57 17.26 -7.05 9.64
CA ILE A 57 17.77 -6.22 10.76
C ILE A 57 18.70 -7.04 11.66
N ALA A 58 18.31 -8.27 12.01
CA ALA A 58 19.14 -9.16 12.83
C ALA A 58 20.49 -9.48 12.16
N ARG A 59 20.48 -9.81 10.86
CA ARG A 59 21.70 -10.05 10.08
C ARG A 59 22.60 -8.82 10.04
N LEU A 60 22.04 -7.63 9.77
CA LEU A 60 22.83 -6.39 9.75
C LEU A 60 23.49 -6.09 11.11
N ARG A 61 22.78 -6.30 12.22
CA ARG A 61 23.35 -6.16 13.57
C ARG A 61 24.49 -7.15 13.81
N ALA A 62 24.34 -8.40 13.38
CA ALA A 62 25.39 -9.41 13.52
C ALA A 62 26.65 -9.04 12.72
N GLU A 63 26.49 -8.56 11.48
CA GLU A 63 27.62 -8.12 10.65
C GLU A 63 28.31 -6.87 11.22
N ILE A 64 27.55 -5.88 11.71
CA ILE A 64 28.12 -4.71 12.39
C ILE A 64 28.86 -5.12 13.67
N GLY A 65 28.35 -6.12 14.40
CA GLY A 65 28.99 -6.66 15.60
C GLY A 65 30.36 -7.29 15.36
N LYS A 66 30.67 -7.71 14.12
CA LYS A 66 32.02 -8.15 13.76
C LYS A 66 33.04 -7.01 13.78
N GLY A 67 32.56 -5.76 13.65
CA GLY A 67 33.36 -4.55 13.81
C GLY A 67 34.56 -4.46 12.86
N THR A 68 35.59 -3.78 13.31
CA THR A 68 36.80 -3.51 12.52
C THR A 68 37.70 -4.73 12.32
N ALA A 69 37.39 -5.86 12.95
CA ALA A 69 38.09 -7.12 12.73
C ALA A 69 37.80 -7.70 11.33
N VAL A 70 36.66 -7.35 10.74
CA VAL A 70 36.21 -7.85 9.43
C VAL A 70 35.99 -6.73 8.41
N TYR A 71 35.58 -5.54 8.86
CA TYR A 71 35.15 -4.45 7.99
C TYR A 71 35.96 -3.17 8.17
N GLY A 72 36.14 -2.41 7.09
CA GLY A 72 36.64 -1.04 7.16
C GLY A 72 35.61 -0.05 7.75
N ALA A 73 36.07 1.13 8.16
CA ALA A 73 35.21 2.18 8.73
C ALA A 73 34.07 2.60 7.78
N ASP A 74 34.36 2.74 6.48
CA ASP A 74 33.37 3.08 5.46
C ASP A 74 32.34 1.97 5.27
N GLU A 75 32.74 0.71 5.36
CA GLU A 75 31.86 -0.45 5.24
C GLU A 75 30.92 -0.56 6.45
N LEU A 76 31.44 -0.37 7.66
CA LEU A 76 30.64 -0.30 8.88
C LEU A 76 29.63 0.84 8.81
N ASN A 77 30.02 2.02 8.31
CA ASN A 77 29.11 3.15 8.11
C ASN A 77 27.99 2.80 7.09
N ARG A 78 28.33 2.09 6.00
CA ARG A 78 27.32 1.61 5.03
C ARG A 78 26.36 0.60 5.65
N LEU A 79 26.86 -0.33 6.47
CA LEU A 79 26.02 -1.29 7.19
C LEU A 79 25.10 -0.59 8.19
N ASP A 80 25.60 0.40 8.93
CA ASP A 80 24.80 1.20 9.87
C ASP A 80 23.69 1.98 9.16
N LYS A 81 23.98 2.60 8.00
CA LYS A 81 22.95 3.25 7.17
C LYS A 81 21.85 2.29 6.73
N LYS A 82 22.22 1.09 6.26
CA LYS A 82 21.24 0.04 5.89
C LYS A 82 20.42 -0.42 7.09
N LEU A 83 21.04 -0.52 8.27
CA LEU A 83 20.34 -0.86 9.50
C LEU A 83 19.32 0.22 9.87
N LYS A 84 19.70 1.50 9.83
CA LYS A 84 18.80 2.63 10.10
C LYS A 84 17.61 2.65 9.16
N GLU A 85 17.84 2.48 7.86
CA GLU A 85 16.78 2.43 6.86
C GLU A 85 15.80 1.27 7.13
N ALA A 86 16.31 0.07 7.38
CA ALA A 86 15.46 -1.09 7.67
C ALA A 86 14.62 -0.90 8.95
N ASN A 87 15.20 -0.30 10.01
CA ASN A 87 14.45 0.02 11.22
C ASN A 87 13.40 1.11 10.98
N LEU A 88 13.68 2.11 10.14
CA LEU A 88 12.71 3.13 9.78
C LEU A 88 11.52 2.53 9.02
N ILE A 89 11.78 1.65 8.05
CA ILE A 89 10.72 0.92 7.33
C ILE A 89 9.88 0.12 8.31
N LEU A 90 10.51 -0.66 9.21
CA LEU A 90 9.78 -1.45 10.19
C LEU A 90 8.93 -0.58 11.12
N LYS A 91 9.49 0.54 11.59
CA LYS A 91 8.76 1.51 12.40
C LYS A 91 7.54 2.05 11.67
N ASN A 92 7.69 2.46 10.41
CA ASN A 92 6.57 2.95 9.59
C ASN A 92 5.50 1.87 9.37
N LEU A 93 5.89 0.61 9.19
CA LEU A 93 4.94 -0.51 9.07
C LEU A 93 4.19 -0.81 10.38
N MET A 94 4.78 -0.48 11.53
CA MET A 94 4.18 -0.65 12.84
C MET A 94 3.32 0.54 13.28
N GLU A 95 3.68 1.77 12.90
CA GLU A 95 2.94 2.99 13.24
C GLU A 95 1.70 3.22 12.35
N ASN A 96 1.69 2.69 11.12
CA ASN A 96 0.54 2.77 10.21
C ASN A 96 -0.41 1.56 10.32
N ARG A 97 -0.34 0.79 11.40
CA ARG A 97 -1.20 -0.35 11.70
C ARG A 97 -2.23 0.04 12.75
#